data_AF-A0A816EJM2-F1
#
_entry.id   AF-A0A816EJM2-F1
#
_cell.length_a   1.000
_cell.length_b   1.000
_cell.length_c   1.000
_cell.angle_alpha   90.00
_cell.angle_beta   90.00
_cell.angle_gamma   90.00
#
_symmetry.space_group_name_H-M   'P 1'
#
loop_
_entity.id
_entity.type
_entity.pdbx_description
1 polymer ?
#
loop_
_entity_poly.entity_id
_entity_poly.type
_entity_poly.pdbx_seq_one_letter_code
_entity_poly.pdbx_strand_id
1 'polypeptide(L)'
;MDVDELADTSSKRIDQYTQTTSDLERVELLVNRTTKSERTCIVCGCSNTINRHRLTNQQRNLVFLKKGIFVSPNSRCCKTHLYNRHLTYEALEQIKSGKSSVEMWGAQEITQCLDGFRVIANSSKSNDFDDPSSMSDADYLTMTGLNKDNFNHLLQFLTTMRTSRVRSLREALAIYLMKLRLSVSNSVLATIFRLRNKRAVSRILQQVRQSLGSNFTPTYLGLSHINREEVLAHHQTAIANTLLTSQLDQVCVAIDGTYLYIQKSSNNTFQRRTYSMHKHRNLIKPMIITATDGYILAVFGPFLADHNNNDASIIKHCLFSNEQDMLSWFKDNDVMIIDRGVCFAQLGEKLILS
;
A
#
# COMPACT_ATOMS: atom_id res chain seq x y z
N MET A 1 -47.79 19.54 42.73
CA MET A 1 -47.20 20.40 43.76
C MET A 1 -46.09 19.59 44.39
N ASP A 2 -44.85 19.95 44.03
CA ASP A 2 -43.65 19.70 44.83
C ASP A 2 -43.86 20.13 46.28
N VAL A 3 -43.11 19.57 47.23
CA VAL A 3 -42.04 20.29 47.95
C VAL A 3 -41.04 19.27 48.54
N ASP A 4 -39.85 19.26 47.94
CA ASP A 4 -38.51 19.13 48.51
C ASP A 4 -38.30 18.54 49.92
N GLU A 5 -37.58 17.41 49.97
CA GLU A 5 -36.85 16.97 51.16
C GLU A 5 -35.34 16.85 50.84
N LEU A 6 -34.55 17.47 51.71
CA LEU A 6 -33.15 17.18 52.02
C LEU A 6 -32.07 17.75 51.08
N ALA A 7 -31.87 19.06 51.22
CA ALA A 7 -30.55 19.67 51.16
C ALA A 7 -30.23 20.33 52.50
N ASP A 8 -28.94 20.26 52.86
CA ASP A 8 -28.22 21.16 53.77
C ASP A 8 -28.06 20.75 55.23
N THR A 9 -26.92 20.10 55.50
CA THR A 9 -26.10 20.42 56.67
C THR A 9 -24.63 20.34 56.27
N SER A 10 -24.20 21.38 55.58
CA SER A 10 -22.79 21.61 55.25
C SER A 10 -22.27 22.84 56.00
N SER A 11 -21.72 22.65 57.21
CA SER A 11 -20.66 23.52 57.76
C SER A 11 -20.32 23.18 59.21
N LYS A 12 -19.39 22.22 59.39
CA LYS A 12 -18.32 22.32 60.40
C LYS A 12 -17.03 21.72 59.84
N ARG A 13 -16.37 22.58 59.03
CA ARG A 13 -14.92 22.77 58.96
C ARG A 13 -14.33 22.79 60.40
N ILE A 14 -13.08 22.46 60.73
CA ILE A 14 -11.82 22.16 60.03
C ILE A 14 -10.79 21.90 61.18
N ASP A 15 -9.62 21.36 60.84
CA ASP A 15 -8.37 21.32 61.64
C ASP A 15 -8.20 20.21 62.69
N GLN A 16 -7.59 19.11 62.24
CA GLN A 16 -6.24 18.72 62.68
C GLN A 16 -5.87 17.42 61.98
N TYR A 17 -5.01 17.49 60.96
CA TYR A 17 -3.88 16.58 60.79
C TYR A 17 -3.06 17.06 59.59
N THR A 18 -2.00 17.79 59.89
CA THR A 18 -0.96 18.13 58.94
C THR A 18 0.28 17.33 59.34
N GLN A 19 0.83 16.63 58.34
CA GLN A 19 2.14 15.96 58.26
C GLN A 19 2.35 14.64 59.02
N THR A 20 2.44 13.55 58.25
CA THR A 20 3.75 12.88 58.02
C THR A 20 3.72 12.08 56.72
N THR A 21 4.66 12.42 55.83
CA THR A 21 5.33 11.59 54.80
C THR A 21 4.50 10.57 54.00
N SER A 22 4.45 10.83 52.69
CA SER A 22 4.06 9.90 51.64
C SER A 22 4.82 8.58 51.69
N ASP A 23 4.20 7.54 52.22
CA ASP A 23 4.52 6.16 51.85
C ASP A 23 4.01 5.94 50.42
N LEU A 24 4.81 6.32 49.44
CA LEU A 24 4.65 5.82 48.08
C LEU A 24 4.75 4.30 48.18
N GLU A 25 3.66 3.57 47.91
CA GLU A 25 3.72 2.12 47.72
C GLU A 25 4.81 1.82 46.70
N ARG A 26 5.90 1.20 47.18
CA ARG A 26 7.05 0.82 46.37
C ARG A 26 7.09 -0.69 46.30
N VAL A 27 7.27 -1.21 45.09
CA VAL A 27 7.36 -2.64 44.82
C VAL A 27 8.78 -3.00 44.44
N GLU A 28 9.29 -4.08 45.02
CA GLU A 28 10.56 -4.68 44.62
C GLU A 28 10.39 -5.47 43.32
N LEU A 29 11.07 -5.03 42.26
CA LEU A 29 11.05 -5.72 40.98
C LEU A 29 12.47 -6.18 40.60
N LEU A 30 12.59 -7.47 40.30
CA LEU A 30 13.82 -8.05 39.75
C LEU A 30 13.81 -7.89 38.22
N VAL A 31 14.46 -6.84 37.72
CA VAL A 31 14.51 -6.55 36.29
C VAL A 31 15.96 -6.28 35.86
N ASN A 32 16.38 -6.86 34.74
CA ASN A 32 17.69 -6.59 34.15
C ASN A 32 17.76 -5.12 33.70
N ARG A 33 18.82 -4.40 34.08
CA ARG A 33 18.91 -2.95 33.86
C ARG A 33 20.22 -2.52 33.25
N THR A 34 20.20 -1.45 32.46
CA THR A 34 21.41 -0.68 32.13
C THR A 34 21.97 0.10 33.34
N THR A 35 23.26 0.43 33.33
CA THR A 35 23.88 1.25 34.39
C THR A 35 23.29 2.67 34.44
N LYS A 36 23.01 3.19 35.64
CA LYS A 36 22.57 4.58 35.87
C LYS A 36 23.73 5.56 35.62
N SER A 37 24.00 5.87 34.35
CA SER A 37 24.98 6.87 33.97
C SER A 37 24.38 7.84 32.95
N GLU A 38 24.40 9.13 33.30
CA GLU A 38 24.12 10.21 32.35
C GLU A 38 25.38 10.68 31.60
N ARG A 39 26.56 10.19 32.04
CA ARG A 39 27.88 10.65 31.59
C ARG A 39 28.46 9.80 30.47
N THR A 40 27.87 8.65 30.17
CA THR A 40 28.34 7.69 29.16
C THR A 40 27.21 7.26 28.22
N CYS A 41 27.56 6.84 27.01
CA CYS A 41 26.60 6.23 26.09
C CYS A 41 26.23 4.82 26.54
N ILE A 42 24.94 4.47 26.53
CA ILE A 42 24.48 3.12 26.92
C ILE A 42 24.90 1.98 25.99
N VAL A 43 25.33 2.31 24.76
CA VAL A 43 25.70 1.32 23.73
C VAL A 43 27.21 1.09 23.75
N CYS A 44 28.00 2.15 23.55
CA CYS A 44 29.45 2.06 23.42
C CYS A 44 30.25 2.53 24.65
N GLY A 45 29.60 3.00 25.72
CA GLY A 45 30.28 3.50 26.92
C GLY A 45 31.01 4.84 26.76
N CYS A 46 31.02 5.44 25.56
CA CYS A 46 31.77 6.66 25.28
C CYS A 46 31.34 7.83 26.18
N SER A 47 32.32 8.53 26.77
CA SER A 47 32.16 9.67 27.69
C SER A 47 32.04 11.04 27.01
N ASN A 48 32.20 11.10 25.68
CA ASN A 48 32.19 12.35 24.91
C ASN A 48 30.81 13.04 24.94
N THR A 49 30.75 14.30 25.38
CA THR A 49 29.53 15.06 25.63
C THR A 49 28.91 15.69 24.37
N ILE A 50 29.68 15.89 23.30
CA ILE A 50 29.33 16.80 22.20
C ILE A 50 28.22 16.25 21.27
N ASN A 51 27.93 14.93 21.28
CA ASN A 51 27.00 14.32 20.33
C ASN A 51 26.11 13.20 20.92
N ARG A 52 25.66 13.35 22.17
CA ARG A 52 24.76 12.39 22.82
C ARG A 52 23.35 12.90 22.97
N HIS A 53 22.39 12.07 22.61
CA HIS A 53 20.96 12.32 22.77
C HIS A 53 20.42 11.56 23.97
N ARG A 54 19.53 12.20 24.73
CA ARG A 54 18.73 11.52 25.75
C ARG A 54 17.71 10.62 25.06
N LEU A 55 17.60 9.37 25.52
CA LEU A 55 16.65 8.43 24.96
C LEU A 55 15.22 8.81 25.33
N THR A 56 14.33 8.79 24.34
CA THR A 56 12.90 9.03 24.52
C THR A 56 12.25 7.87 25.28
N ASN A 57 11.05 8.09 25.84
CA ASN A 57 10.27 7.01 26.46
C ASN A 57 10.03 5.85 25.48
N GLN A 58 9.71 6.17 24.22
CA GLN A 58 9.48 5.17 23.18
C GLN A 58 10.71 4.28 22.93
N GLN A 59 11.90 4.88 22.81
CA GLN A 59 13.14 4.13 22.61
C GLN A 59 13.46 3.23 23.80
N ARG A 60 13.26 3.72 25.03
CA ARG A 60 13.48 2.94 26.26
C ARG A 60 12.53 1.76 26.37
N ASN A 61 11.25 1.97 26.08
CA ASN A 61 10.26 0.91 26.09
C ASN A 61 10.54 -0.15 25.01
N LEU A 62 11.05 0.26 23.83
CA LEU A 62 11.44 -0.66 22.76
C LEU A 62 12.61 -1.57 23.17
N VAL A 63 13.61 -1.05 23.87
CA VAL A 63 14.72 -1.85 24.43
C VAL A 63 14.16 -2.91 25.39
N PHE A 64 13.22 -2.52 26.26
CA PHE A 64 12.59 -3.46 27.20
C PHE A 64 11.78 -4.54 26.46
N LEU A 65 10.95 -4.18 25.49
CA LEU A 65 10.15 -5.13 24.73
C LEU A 65 10.99 -6.13 23.91
N LYS A 66 12.16 -5.70 23.41
CA LYS A 66 13.03 -6.54 22.57
C LYS A 66 14.08 -7.34 23.35
N LYS A 67 14.57 -6.84 24.48
CA LYS A 67 15.69 -7.44 25.24
C LYS A 67 15.35 -7.77 26.69
N GLY A 68 14.19 -7.36 27.20
CA GLY A 68 13.84 -7.49 28.63
C GLY A 68 14.71 -6.61 29.54
N ILE A 69 15.39 -5.60 29.00
CA ILE A 69 16.31 -4.73 29.74
C ILE A 69 15.65 -3.36 29.98
N PHE A 70 15.58 -2.96 31.24
CA PHE A 70 15.10 -1.64 31.63
C PHE A 70 16.17 -0.56 31.45
N VAL A 71 15.77 0.58 30.89
CA VAL A 71 16.65 1.72 30.62
C VAL A 71 16.22 2.91 31.47
N SER A 72 17.15 3.43 32.27
CA SER A 72 16.87 4.52 33.21
C SER A 72 16.38 5.79 32.52
N PRO A 73 15.47 6.56 33.14
CA PRO A 73 15.25 7.95 32.77
C PRO A 73 16.59 8.69 32.74
N ASN A 74 16.81 9.50 31.69
CA ASN A 74 18.06 10.23 31.42
C ASN A 74 19.22 9.45 30.78
N SER A 75 19.07 8.16 30.51
CA SER A 75 20.06 7.40 29.73
C SER A 75 20.32 8.05 28.37
N ARG A 76 21.59 8.10 27.96
CA ARG A 76 22.02 8.79 26.73
C ARG A 76 22.65 7.84 25.71
N CYS A 77 22.52 8.17 24.43
CA CYS A 77 23.07 7.42 23.31
C CYS A 77 23.78 8.34 22.31
N CYS A 78 24.90 7.90 21.72
CA CYS A 78 25.61 8.65 20.67
C CYS A 78 24.77 8.73 19.39
N LYS A 79 24.91 9.81 18.62
CA LYS A 79 24.27 9.97 17.30
C LYS A 79 24.55 8.82 16.34
N THR A 80 25.75 8.25 16.37
CA THR A 80 26.17 7.14 15.49
C THR A 80 25.36 5.86 15.68
N HIS A 81 24.68 5.71 16.82
CA HIS A 81 23.82 4.57 17.13
C HIS A 81 22.34 4.86 16.84
N LEU A 82 22.06 6.03 16.24
CA LEU A 82 20.73 6.46 15.89
C LEU A 82 20.63 6.66 14.37
N TYR A 83 19.65 6.04 13.75
CA TYR A 83 19.23 6.34 12.38
C TYR A 83 17.84 6.99 12.42
N ASN A 84 17.69 8.19 11.85
CA ASN A 84 16.43 8.96 11.90
C ASN A 84 15.82 9.08 13.30
N ARG A 85 16.66 9.28 14.34
CA ARG A 85 16.24 9.33 15.75
C ARG A 85 15.66 8.03 16.31
N HIS A 86 15.92 6.89 15.66
CA HIS A 86 15.61 5.55 16.17
C HIS A 86 16.91 4.79 16.43
N LEU A 87 16.92 3.91 17.45
CA LEU A 87 18.07 3.06 17.72
C LEU A 87 18.28 2.10 16.54
N THR A 88 19.51 2.01 16.03
CA THR A 88 19.85 1.02 15.00
C THR A 88 19.75 -0.39 15.56
N TYR A 89 19.58 -1.37 14.68
CA TYR A 89 19.54 -2.78 15.06
C TYR A 89 20.82 -3.21 15.81
N GLU A 90 21.99 -2.86 15.27
CA GLU A 90 23.30 -3.12 15.87
C GLU A 90 23.43 -2.48 17.26
N ALA A 91 22.95 -1.24 17.42
CA ALA A 91 22.96 -0.56 18.70
C ALA A 91 22.05 -1.24 19.73
N LEU A 92 20.87 -1.72 19.31
CA LEU A 92 19.96 -2.48 20.17
C LEU A 92 20.56 -3.80 20.64
N GLU A 93 21.35 -4.47 19.80
CA GLU A 93 22.04 -5.70 20.18
C GLU A 93 23.20 -5.48 21.15
N GLN A 94 23.91 -4.36 21.00
CA GLN A 94 25.06 -4.01 21.84
C GLN A 94 24.68 -3.51 23.23
N ILE A 95 23.42 -3.14 23.48
CA ILE A 95 22.94 -2.76 24.81
C ILE A 95 22.97 -4.00 25.72
N LYS A 96 23.85 -3.95 26.72
CA LYS A 96 23.97 -4.99 27.74
C LYS A 96 23.32 -4.55 29.04
N SER A 97 22.77 -5.51 29.79
CA SER A 97 22.40 -5.27 31.17
C SER A 97 23.66 -5.15 32.03
N GLY A 98 23.66 -4.24 32.98
CA GLY A 98 24.50 -4.33 34.16
C GLY A 98 24.06 -5.49 35.06
N LYS A 99 24.67 -5.61 36.25
CA LYS A 99 24.27 -6.60 37.26
C LYS A 99 22.79 -6.44 37.58
N SER A 100 22.03 -7.54 37.62
CA SER A 100 20.63 -7.53 38.06
C SER A 100 20.55 -6.91 39.45
N SER A 101 19.81 -5.82 39.58
CA SER A 101 19.65 -5.09 40.83
C SER A 101 18.18 -5.09 41.19
N VAL A 102 17.86 -5.47 42.43
CA VAL A 102 16.52 -5.25 43.00
C VAL A 102 16.31 -3.74 43.10
N GLU A 103 15.24 -3.24 42.49
CA GLU A 103 14.88 -1.84 42.59
C GLU A 103 13.47 -1.66 43.11
N MET A 104 13.33 -0.65 43.97
CA MET A 104 12.06 -0.14 44.45
C MET A 104 11.45 0.75 43.36
N TRP A 105 10.38 0.29 42.74
CA TRP A 105 9.61 1.08 41.79
C TRP A 105 8.42 1.70 42.49
N GLY A 106 8.19 3.00 42.26
CA GLY A 106 6.95 3.63 42.71
C GLY A 106 5.77 3.23 41.82
N ALA A 107 4.56 3.21 42.37
CA ALA A 107 3.33 2.93 41.62
C ALA A 107 3.23 3.75 40.31
N GLN A 108 3.60 5.04 40.34
CA GLN A 108 3.57 5.92 39.17
C GLN A 108 4.52 5.49 38.04
N GLU A 109 5.71 4.99 38.37
CA GLU A 109 6.70 4.54 37.38
C GLU A 109 6.22 3.25 36.69
N ILE A 110 5.61 2.35 37.47
CA ILE A 110 5.01 1.11 36.96
C ILE A 110 3.86 1.45 36.02
N THR A 111 2.93 2.34 36.43
CA THR A 111 1.80 2.77 35.59
C THR A 111 2.29 3.41 34.29
N GLN A 112 3.27 4.31 34.33
CA GLN A 112 3.83 4.94 33.13
C GLN A 112 4.51 3.93 32.18
N CYS A 113 5.19 2.94 32.75
CA CYS A 113 5.84 1.88 32.00
C CYS A 113 4.79 1.00 31.29
N LEU A 114 3.76 0.57 32.03
CA LEU A 114 2.63 -0.22 31.50
C LEU A 114 1.82 0.54 30.47
N ASP A 115 1.56 1.83 30.67
CA ASP A 115 0.90 2.68 29.67
C ASP A 115 1.75 2.82 28.41
N GLY A 116 3.07 2.97 28.58
CA GLY A 116 4.02 2.97 27.47
C GLY A 116 4.02 1.66 26.68
N PHE A 117 3.97 0.51 27.35
CA PHE A 117 3.84 -0.78 26.69
C PHE A 117 2.48 -0.97 26.04
N ARG A 118 1.40 -0.54 26.69
CA ARG A 118 0.06 -0.57 26.13
C ARG A 118 -0.01 0.23 24.84
N VAL A 119 0.59 1.42 24.80
CA VAL A 119 0.67 2.23 23.57
C VAL A 119 1.44 1.48 22.49
N ILE A 120 2.61 0.90 22.78
CA ILE A 120 3.41 0.19 21.78
C ILE A 120 2.76 -1.11 21.31
N ALA A 121 2.18 -1.89 22.21
CA ALA A 121 1.45 -3.12 21.87
C ALA A 121 0.23 -2.80 20.98
N ASN A 122 -0.50 -1.72 21.28
CA ASN A 122 -1.59 -1.24 20.42
C ASN A 122 -1.08 -0.65 19.09
N SER A 123 0.14 -0.10 19.07
CA SER A 123 0.79 0.48 17.89
C SER A 123 1.59 -0.53 17.07
N SER A 124 1.73 -1.78 17.52
CA SER A 124 2.42 -2.86 16.81
C SER A 124 1.60 -3.28 15.59
N LYS A 125 1.59 -2.39 14.60
CA LYS A 125 1.15 -2.64 13.25
C LYS A 125 2.24 -3.51 12.61
N SER A 126 2.00 -4.81 12.52
CA SER A 126 2.91 -5.71 11.78
C SER A 126 3.07 -5.30 10.31
N ASN A 127 2.19 -4.43 9.79
CA ASN A 127 2.16 -3.97 8.40
C ASN A 127 1.94 -2.45 8.34
N ASP A 128 2.74 -1.66 9.06
CA ASP A 128 2.62 -0.19 8.97
C ASP A 128 3.28 0.35 7.71
N PHE A 129 2.52 0.54 6.65
CA PHE A 129 3.06 1.11 5.42
C PHE A 129 3.60 2.54 5.63
N ASP A 130 3.18 3.27 6.68
CA ASP A 130 3.70 4.61 6.96
C ASP A 130 5.05 4.62 7.68
N ASP A 131 5.49 3.50 8.26
CA ASP A 131 6.82 3.34 8.86
C ASP A 131 7.76 2.62 7.86
N PRO A 132 8.78 3.31 7.31
CA PRO A 132 9.72 2.71 6.36
C PRO A 132 10.51 1.50 6.89
N SER A 133 10.60 1.38 8.22
CA SER A 133 11.32 0.30 8.91
C SER A 133 10.44 -0.90 9.28
N SER A 134 9.12 -0.80 9.09
CA SER A 134 8.18 -1.84 9.49
C SER A 134 8.27 -3.11 8.64
N MET A 135 8.65 -2.96 7.37
CA MET A 135 8.61 -4.02 6.36
C MET A 135 9.83 -3.95 5.45
N SER A 136 10.31 -5.11 5.00
CA SER A 136 11.39 -5.24 4.01
C SER A 136 10.87 -5.05 2.57
N ASP A 137 11.76 -4.93 1.60
CA ASP A 137 11.38 -4.90 0.17
C ASP A 137 10.71 -6.19 -0.29
N ALA A 138 11.11 -7.33 0.27
CA ALA A 138 10.48 -8.62 0.01
C ALA A 138 9.03 -8.66 0.52
N ASP A 139 8.76 -8.04 1.66
CA ASP A 139 7.40 -7.91 2.20
C ASP A 139 6.53 -7.03 1.29
N TYR A 140 7.07 -5.89 0.84
CA TYR A 140 6.40 -5.01 -0.13
C TYR A 140 6.03 -5.76 -1.42
N LEU A 141 6.98 -6.54 -1.97
CA LEU A 141 6.76 -7.31 -3.19
C LEU A 141 5.70 -8.40 -2.98
N THR A 142 5.75 -9.10 -1.85
CA THR A 142 4.80 -10.15 -1.50
C THR A 142 3.39 -9.58 -1.38
N MET A 143 3.24 -8.47 -0.65
CA MET A 143 1.93 -7.90 -0.33
C MET A 143 1.34 -7.10 -1.49
N THR A 144 2.15 -6.29 -2.17
CA THR A 144 1.67 -5.30 -3.16
C THR A 144 2.05 -5.64 -4.60
N GLY A 145 3.02 -6.53 -4.81
CA GLY A 145 3.58 -6.82 -6.13
C GLY A 145 4.64 -5.81 -6.60
N LEU A 146 4.97 -4.80 -5.79
CA LEU A 146 5.98 -3.78 -6.11
C LEU A 146 7.06 -3.76 -5.03
N ASN A 147 8.30 -3.46 -5.41
CA ASN A 147 9.35 -3.08 -4.47
C ASN A 147 9.05 -1.67 -3.88
N LYS A 148 9.84 -1.22 -2.91
CA LYS A 148 9.58 0.07 -2.24
C LYS A 148 9.69 1.25 -3.19
N ASP A 149 10.67 1.25 -4.09
CA ASP A 149 10.91 2.37 -5.01
C ASP A 149 9.78 2.53 -6.02
N ASN A 150 9.35 1.44 -6.66
CA ASN A 150 8.22 1.45 -7.59
C ASN A 150 6.91 1.81 -6.88
N PHE A 151 6.73 1.35 -5.64
CA PHE A 151 5.60 1.77 -4.81
C PHE A 151 5.62 3.29 -4.57
N ASN A 152 6.78 3.84 -4.19
CA ASN A 152 6.97 5.26 -3.94
C ASN A 152 6.74 6.10 -5.19
N HIS A 153 7.19 5.62 -6.35
CA HIS A 153 6.95 6.26 -7.64
C HIS A 153 5.45 6.29 -7.95
N LEU A 154 4.75 5.15 -7.85
CA LEU A 154 3.31 5.08 -8.10
C LEU A 154 2.50 5.96 -7.15
N LEU A 155 2.95 6.10 -5.90
CA LEU A 155 2.32 6.96 -4.90
C LEU A 155 2.26 8.44 -5.33
N GLN A 156 3.23 8.91 -6.13
CA GLN A 156 3.27 10.30 -6.61
C GLN A 156 2.08 10.63 -7.52
N PHE A 157 1.46 9.64 -8.15
CA PHE A 157 0.30 9.82 -9.02
C PHE A 157 -1.03 9.97 -8.27
N LEU A 158 -1.06 9.79 -6.94
CA LEU A 158 -2.28 9.96 -6.13
C LEU A 158 -2.59 11.45 -5.79
N THR A 159 -2.32 12.37 -6.71
CA THR A 159 -2.41 13.83 -6.48
C THR A 159 -3.83 14.33 -6.22
N THR A 160 -4.84 13.70 -6.82
CA THR A 160 -6.25 14.10 -6.69
C THR A 160 -6.91 13.58 -5.42
N MET A 161 -6.20 12.73 -4.67
CA MET A 161 -6.73 12.06 -3.50
C MET A 161 -6.31 12.79 -2.23
N ARG A 162 -7.29 13.12 -1.37
CA ARG A 162 -7.00 13.77 -0.07
C ARG A 162 -6.57 12.74 0.98
N THR A 163 -5.59 13.11 1.80
CA THR A 163 -5.29 12.42 3.06
C THR A 163 -6.48 12.51 4.01
N SER A 164 -6.73 11.47 4.79
CA SER A 164 -7.82 11.45 5.77
C SER A 164 -7.25 11.23 7.17
N ARG A 165 -8.01 11.59 8.21
CA ARG A 165 -7.65 11.27 9.60
C ARG A 165 -7.62 9.76 9.89
N VAL A 166 -8.23 8.94 9.02
CA VAL A 166 -8.39 7.50 9.23
C VAL A 166 -7.25 6.70 8.60
N ARG A 167 -6.63 7.24 7.56
CA ARG A 167 -5.57 6.56 6.80
C ARG A 167 -4.75 7.54 5.97
N SER A 168 -3.50 7.18 5.70
CA SER A 168 -2.64 7.89 4.77
C SER A 168 -2.97 7.59 3.30
N LEU A 169 -2.32 8.30 2.36
CA LEU A 169 -2.35 7.95 0.93
C LEU A 169 -1.58 6.66 0.65
N ARG A 170 -0.50 6.44 1.41
CA ARG A 170 0.34 5.26 1.30
C ARG A 170 -0.40 4.00 1.74
N GLU A 171 -1.10 4.03 2.87
CA GLU A 171 -1.99 2.93 3.30
C GLU A 171 -3.11 2.69 2.28
N ALA A 172 -3.66 3.73 1.64
CA ALA A 172 -4.68 3.56 0.61
C ALA A 172 -4.16 2.83 -0.62
N LEU A 173 -2.98 3.22 -1.11
CA LEU A 173 -2.33 2.55 -2.23
C LEU A 173 -2.00 1.09 -1.86
N ALA A 174 -1.51 0.85 -0.66
CA ALA A 174 -1.24 -0.49 -0.17
C ALA A 174 -2.49 -1.37 -0.16
N ILE A 175 -3.61 -0.88 0.39
CA ILE A 175 -4.91 -1.59 0.36
C ILE A 175 -5.31 -1.93 -1.08
N TYR A 176 -5.14 -1.00 -2.01
CA TYR A 176 -5.48 -1.18 -3.42
C TYR A 176 -4.61 -2.23 -4.10
N LEU A 177 -3.29 -2.14 -3.96
CA LEU A 177 -2.35 -3.09 -4.55
C LEU A 177 -2.47 -4.48 -3.92
N MET A 178 -2.63 -4.58 -2.61
CA MET A 178 -2.90 -5.87 -1.93
C MET A 178 -4.18 -6.53 -2.44
N LYS A 179 -5.22 -5.73 -2.72
CA LYS A 179 -6.46 -6.26 -3.30
C LYS A 179 -6.21 -6.88 -4.68
N LEU A 180 -5.43 -6.22 -5.53
CA LEU A 180 -5.09 -6.71 -6.87
C LEU A 180 -4.16 -7.92 -6.82
N ARG A 181 -3.14 -7.88 -5.95
CA ARG A 181 -2.10 -8.91 -5.86
C ARG A 181 -2.58 -10.19 -5.21
N LEU A 182 -3.26 -10.07 -4.07
CA LEU A 182 -3.62 -11.22 -3.22
C LEU A 182 -5.07 -11.68 -3.39
N SER A 183 -5.89 -10.94 -4.15
CA SER A 183 -7.32 -11.23 -4.35
C SER A 183 -8.11 -11.41 -3.03
N VAL A 184 -7.66 -10.78 -1.94
CA VAL A 184 -8.28 -10.90 -0.61
C VAL A 184 -9.62 -10.17 -0.53
N SER A 185 -10.52 -10.64 0.33
CA SER A 185 -11.84 -10.01 0.51
C SER A 185 -11.76 -8.64 1.19
N ASN A 186 -12.77 -7.79 0.97
CA ASN A 186 -12.80 -6.46 1.60
C ASN A 186 -12.96 -6.53 3.12
N SER A 187 -13.50 -7.62 3.67
CA SER A 187 -13.55 -7.85 5.12
C SER A 187 -12.17 -8.17 5.67
N VAL A 188 -11.39 -9.03 5.00
CA VAL A 188 -10.01 -9.34 5.41
C VAL A 188 -9.14 -8.08 5.38
N LEU A 189 -9.22 -7.28 4.32
CA LEU A 189 -8.50 -6.00 4.24
C LEU A 189 -8.93 -5.03 5.36
N ALA A 190 -10.21 -4.98 5.70
CA ALA A 190 -10.68 -4.15 6.80
C ALA A 190 -10.08 -4.61 8.14
N THR A 191 -9.93 -5.91 8.36
CA THR A 191 -9.27 -6.46 9.55
C THR A 191 -7.77 -6.13 9.57
N ILE A 192 -7.05 -6.38 8.48
CA ILE A 192 -5.60 -6.14 8.38
C ILE A 192 -5.25 -4.68 8.64
N PHE A 193 -5.99 -3.75 8.02
CA PHE A 193 -5.77 -2.31 8.14
C PHE A 193 -6.59 -1.65 9.27
N ARG A 194 -7.24 -2.45 10.12
CA ARG A 194 -8.07 -1.98 11.27
C ARG A 194 -9.08 -0.90 10.87
N LEU A 195 -9.70 -1.05 9.70
CA LEU A 195 -10.73 -0.16 9.20
C LEU A 195 -12.10 -0.54 9.76
N ARG A 196 -12.95 0.47 9.95
CA ARG A 196 -14.28 0.29 10.59
C ARG A 196 -15.17 -0.77 9.94
N ASN A 197 -15.09 -0.96 8.61
CA ASN A 197 -15.88 -1.96 7.90
C ASN A 197 -15.41 -2.15 6.44
N LYS A 198 -15.93 -3.21 5.79
CA LYS A 198 -15.71 -3.51 4.35
C LYS A 198 -16.14 -2.39 3.38
N ARG A 199 -17.08 -1.51 3.78
CA ARG A 199 -17.52 -0.37 2.97
C ARG A 199 -16.45 0.72 2.91
N ALA A 200 -15.68 0.90 3.99
CA ALA A 200 -14.53 1.79 4.00
C ALA A 200 -13.49 1.35 2.96
N VAL A 201 -13.12 0.06 2.94
CA VAL A 201 -12.23 -0.51 1.92
C VAL A 201 -12.76 -0.23 0.50
N SER A 202 -14.04 -0.50 0.24
CA SER A 202 -14.63 -0.24 -1.08
C SER A 202 -14.48 1.21 -1.55
N ARG A 203 -14.71 2.18 -0.65
CA ARG A 203 -14.53 3.61 -0.94
C ARG A 203 -13.08 3.96 -1.21
N ILE A 204 -12.14 3.35 -0.49
CA ILE A 204 -10.69 3.54 -0.70
C ILE A 204 -10.30 3.04 -2.08
N LEU A 205 -10.70 1.81 -2.43
CA LEU A 205 -10.41 1.23 -3.74
C LEU A 205 -10.93 2.09 -4.89
N GLN A 206 -12.14 2.66 -4.73
CA GLN A 206 -12.72 3.56 -5.71
C GLN A 206 -11.90 4.86 -5.85
N GLN A 207 -11.51 5.49 -4.75
CA GLN A 207 -10.73 6.72 -4.76
C GLN A 207 -9.35 6.52 -5.39
N VAL A 208 -8.64 5.45 -5.02
CA VAL A 208 -7.34 5.12 -5.63
C VAL A 208 -7.49 4.88 -7.12
N ARG A 209 -8.49 4.10 -7.54
CA ARG A 209 -8.77 3.84 -8.96
C ARG A 209 -9.05 5.11 -9.75
N GLN A 210 -9.86 6.02 -9.20
CA GLN A 210 -10.16 7.30 -9.85
C GLN A 210 -8.91 8.15 -10.01
N SER A 211 -8.08 8.22 -8.96
CA SER A 211 -6.86 9.02 -8.97
C SER A 211 -5.81 8.47 -9.93
N LEU A 212 -5.54 7.16 -9.91
CA LEU A 212 -4.64 6.54 -10.87
C LEU A 212 -5.21 6.59 -12.30
N GLY A 213 -6.52 6.41 -12.46
CA GLY A 213 -7.17 6.50 -13.77
C GLY A 213 -7.08 7.88 -14.41
N SER A 214 -7.03 8.96 -13.62
CA SER A 214 -6.87 10.32 -14.16
C SER A 214 -5.41 10.72 -14.35
N ASN A 215 -4.49 10.22 -13.51
CA ASN A 215 -3.15 10.77 -13.39
C ASN A 215 -2.04 9.83 -13.86
N PHE A 216 -2.24 8.51 -13.75
CA PHE A 216 -1.24 7.50 -14.09
C PHE A 216 -1.57 6.82 -15.42
N THR A 217 -2.82 6.36 -15.58
CA THR A 217 -3.23 5.61 -16.77
C THR A 217 -2.98 6.38 -18.07
N PRO A 218 -3.36 7.66 -18.23
CA PRO A 218 -3.13 8.38 -19.48
C PRO A 218 -1.65 8.62 -19.82
N THR A 219 -0.75 8.51 -18.83
CA THR A 219 0.69 8.69 -19.02
C THR A 219 1.40 7.43 -19.50
N TYR A 220 0.82 6.24 -19.24
CA TYR A 220 1.49 4.97 -19.49
C TYR A 220 0.62 3.94 -20.24
N LEU A 221 -0.62 4.29 -20.61
CA LEU A 221 -1.53 3.38 -21.26
C LEU A 221 -2.55 4.12 -22.13
N GLY A 222 -2.80 3.57 -23.32
CA GLY A 222 -3.74 4.09 -24.31
C GLY A 222 -3.03 4.83 -25.43
N LEU A 223 -3.61 4.88 -26.62
CA LEU A 223 -2.87 5.32 -27.82
C LEU A 223 -2.35 6.76 -27.76
N SER A 224 -2.90 7.61 -26.88
CA SER A 224 -2.42 8.97 -26.68
C SER A 224 -1.10 9.08 -25.90
N HIS A 225 -0.67 8.04 -25.18
CA HIS A 225 0.53 8.12 -24.33
C HIS A 225 1.83 7.93 -25.11
N ILE A 226 1.79 7.28 -26.27
CA ILE A 226 2.95 6.92 -27.07
C ILE A 226 2.72 7.28 -28.53
N ASN A 227 3.71 7.93 -29.13
CA ASN A 227 3.66 8.30 -30.55
C ASN A 227 4.13 7.13 -31.45
N ARG A 228 3.87 7.27 -32.75
CA ARG A 228 4.20 6.22 -33.72
C ARG A 228 5.70 6.04 -33.88
N GLU A 229 6.44 7.13 -33.89
CA GLU A 229 7.89 7.15 -34.10
C GLU A 229 8.60 6.36 -33.00
N GLU A 230 8.14 6.47 -31.76
CA GLU A 230 8.63 5.73 -30.61
C GLU A 230 8.32 4.24 -30.70
N VAL A 231 7.11 3.87 -31.14
CA VAL A 231 6.75 2.46 -31.38
C VAL A 231 7.62 1.85 -32.48
N LEU A 232 7.81 2.56 -33.60
CA LEU A 232 8.64 2.10 -34.71
C LEU A 232 10.11 1.93 -34.30
N ALA A 233 10.63 2.85 -33.47
CA ALA A 233 12.02 2.83 -33.05
C ALA A 233 12.32 1.79 -31.94
N HIS A 234 11.39 1.59 -31.00
CA HIS A 234 11.68 0.84 -29.76
C HIS A 234 10.83 -0.41 -29.55
N HIS A 235 9.69 -0.54 -30.24
CA HIS A 235 8.71 -1.61 -29.97
C HIS A 235 8.34 -2.45 -31.22
N GLN A 236 8.95 -2.15 -32.37
CA GLN A 236 8.94 -3.02 -33.55
C GLN A 236 10.13 -3.98 -33.53
N THR A 237 9.85 -5.26 -33.67
CA THR A 237 10.88 -6.30 -33.79
C THR A 237 11.34 -6.42 -35.24
N ALA A 238 12.62 -6.74 -35.45
CA ALA A 238 13.18 -6.93 -36.79
C ALA A 238 12.44 -8.01 -37.59
N ILE A 239 11.94 -9.06 -36.91
CA ILE A 239 11.19 -10.15 -37.53
C ILE A 239 9.86 -9.64 -38.08
N ALA A 240 9.08 -8.90 -37.28
CA ALA A 240 7.80 -8.37 -37.73
C ALA A 240 7.98 -7.36 -38.88
N ASN A 241 8.98 -6.49 -38.80
CA ASN A 241 9.33 -5.56 -39.88
C ASN A 241 9.73 -6.27 -41.18
N THR A 242 10.40 -7.42 -41.08
CA THR A 242 10.85 -8.16 -42.28
C THR A 242 9.72 -8.98 -42.90
N LEU A 243 8.85 -9.56 -42.07
CA LEU A 243 7.86 -10.54 -42.51
C LEU A 243 6.47 -9.95 -42.78
N LEU A 244 6.10 -8.87 -42.09
CA LEU A 244 4.72 -8.41 -42.02
C LEU A 244 4.51 -7.01 -42.59
N THR A 245 5.56 -6.18 -42.67
CA THR A 245 5.48 -4.83 -43.24
C THR A 245 6.17 -4.76 -44.60
N SER A 246 5.73 -3.82 -45.43
CA SER A 246 6.29 -3.53 -46.76
C SER A 246 6.98 -2.16 -46.80
N GLN A 247 6.76 -1.30 -45.80
CA GLN A 247 7.31 0.04 -45.69
C GLN A 247 7.90 0.27 -44.29
N LEU A 248 8.88 1.16 -44.20
CA LEU A 248 9.60 1.44 -42.94
C LEU A 248 8.76 2.22 -41.90
N ASP A 249 7.70 2.89 -42.32
CA ASP A 249 6.83 3.71 -41.47
C ASP A 249 5.50 3.02 -41.07
N GLN A 250 5.35 1.74 -41.46
CA GLN A 250 4.21 0.92 -41.11
C GLN A 250 4.34 0.37 -39.69
N VAL A 251 3.31 0.63 -38.90
CA VAL A 251 3.20 0.06 -37.56
C VAL A 251 2.52 -1.30 -37.67
N CYS A 252 3.16 -2.32 -37.11
CA CYS A 252 2.57 -3.64 -36.88
C CYS A 252 2.14 -3.80 -35.42
N VAL A 253 0.89 -4.18 -35.18
CA VAL A 253 0.34 -4.45 -33.83
C VAL A 253 -0.36 -5.79 -33.77
N ALA A 254 -0.37 -6.41 -32.59
CA ALA A 254 -1.20 -7.55 -32.28
C ALA A 254 -2.36 -7.15 -31.38
N ILE A 255 -3.58 -7.50 -31.78
CA ILE A 255 -4.83 -7.21 -31.07
C ILE A 255 -5.46 -8.53 -30.67
N ASP A 256 -5.55 -8.77 -29.37
CA ASP A 256 -6.14 -9.99 -28.84
C ASP A 256 -7.10 -9.73 -27.68
N GLY A 257 -8.12 -10.57 -27.59
CA GLY A 257 -9.11 -10.57 -26.52
C GLY A 257 -8.71 -11.56 -25.44
N THR A 258 -8.29 -11.07 -24.28
CA THR A 258 -8.00 -11.95 -23.14
C THR A 258 -9.23 -12.16 -22.24
N TYR A 259 -9.15 -13.12 -21.33
CA TYR A 259 -10.24 -13.45 -20.42
C TYR A 259 -9.84 -13.18 -18.96
N LEU A 260 -10.60 -12.32 -18.30
CA LEU A 260 -10.52 -12.15 -16.85
C LEU A 260 -11.67 -12.91 -16.20
N TYR A 261 -11.33 -13.99 -15.50
CA TYR A 261 -12.32 -14.77 -14.77
C TYR A 261 -12.81 -14.00 -13.54
N ILE A 262 -14.12 -14.00 -13.36
CA ILE A 262 -14.76 -13.34 -12.23
C ILE A 262 -15.62 -14.33 -11.46
N GLN A 263 -15.79 -14.07 -10.17
CA GLN A 263 -16.71 -14.83 -9.35
C GLN A 263 -18.16 -14.57 -9.76
N LYS A 264 -19.04 -15.52 -9.44
CA LYS A 264 -20.48 -15.39 -9.66
C LYS A 264 -20.99 -14.13 -8.94
N SER A 265 -21.59 -13.22 -9.70
CA SER A 265 -22.21 -12.02 -9.15
C SER A 265 -23.56 -12.34 -8.51
N SER A 266 -23.94 -11.62 -7.46
CA SER A 266 -25.30 -11.64 -6.93
C SER A 266 -26.30 -10.89 -7.81
N ASN A 267 -25.81 -10.05 -8.73
CA ASN A 267 -26.65 -9.42 -9.75
C ASN A 267 -26.90 -10.42 -10.89
N ASN A 268 -28.11 -10.99 -10.92
CA ASN A 268 -28.52 -12.00 -11.90
C ASN A 268 -28.34 -11.54 -13.35
N THR A 269 -28.66 -10.28 -13.68
CA THR A 269 -28.50 -9.74 -15.03
C THR A 269 -27.03 -9.68 -15.42
N PHE A 270 -26.19 -9.14 -14.55
CA PHE A 270 -24.74 -9.09 -14.78
C PHE A 270 -24.11 -10.48 -14.86
N GLN A 271 -24.53 -11.41 -14.00
CA GLN A 271 -24.07 -12.79 -14.02
C GLN A 271 -24.39 -13.47 -15.36
N ARG A 272 -25.63 -13.34 -15.87
CA ARG A 272 -26.00 -13.94 -17.16
C ARG A 272 -25.17 -13.37 -18.32
N ARG A 273 -24.91 -12.07 -18.31
CA ARG A 273 -24.13 -11.41 -19.37
C ARG A 273 -22.63 -11.68 -19.30
N THR A 274 -22.11 -12.05 -18.13
CA THR A 274 -20.70 -12.40 -17.95
C THR A 274 -20.44 -13.90 -18.10
N TYR A 275 -21.47 -14.74 -18.18
CA TYR A 275 -21.30 -16.17 -18.37
C TYR A 275 -20.94 -16.51 -19.82
N SER A 276 -19.73 -17.04 -20.04
CA SER A 276 -19.30 -17.53 -21.34
C SER A 276 -19.75 -18.98 -21.53
N MET A 277 -20.52 -19.23 -22.60
CA MET A 277 -20.88 -20.60 -23.00
C MET A 277 -19.66 -21.39 -23.49
N HIS A 278 -18.68 -20.72 -24.12
CA HIS A 278 -17.47 -21.36 -24.63
C HIS A 278 -16.50 -21.78 -23.52
N LYS A 279 -16.36 -20.98 -22.46
CA LYS A 279 -15.45 -21.28 -21.33
C LYS A 279 -16.16 -21.87 -20.11
N HIS A 280 -17.48 -22.03 -20.17
CA HIS A 280 -18.36 -22.52 -19.11
C HIS A 280 -18.15 -21.83 -17.75
N ARG A 281 -17.90 -20.51 -17.76
CA ARG A 281 -17.64 -19.73 -16.53
C ARG A 281 -17.89 -18.24 -16.74
N ASN A 282 -18.05 -17.50 -15.63
CA ASN A 282 -18.18 -16.05 -15.67
C ASN A 282 -16.82 -15.40 -15.97
N LEU A 283 -16.79 -14.51 -16.96
CA LEU A 283 -15.63 -13.76 -17.37
C LEU A 283 -16.01 -12.40 -17.94
N ILE A 284 -15.01 -11.53 -18.02
CA ILE A 284 -15.04 -10.30 -18.81
C ILE A 284 -13.85 -10.31 -19.76
N LYS A 285 -13.96 -9.56 -20.85
CA LYS A 285 -12.99 -9.54 -21.94
C LYS A 285 -12.39 -8.15 -22.11
N PRO A 286 -11.17 -7.88 -21.66
CA PRO A 286 -10.41 -6.74 -22.18
C PRO A 286 -9.79 -7.10 -23.53
N MET A 287 -9.85 -6.17 -24.48
CA MET A 287 -9.09 -6.26 -25.74
C MET A 287 -7.78 -5.51 -25.55
N ILE A 288 -6.67 -6.16 -25.85
CA ILE A 288 -5.34 -5.60 -25.65
C ILE A 288 -4.70 -5.38 -27.02
N ILE A 289 -4.20 -4.17 -27.26
CA ILE A 289 -3.31 -3.87 -28.38
C ILE A 289 -1.88 -3.89 -27.84
N THR A 290 -1.05 -4.69 -28.49
CA THR A 290 0.38 -4.81 -28.19
C THR A 290 1.21 -4.50 -29.43
N ALA A 291 2.38 -3.91 -29.20
CA ALA A 291 3.43 -3.88 -30.21
C ALA A 291 4.07 -5.28 -30.34
N THR A 292 4.92 -5.45 -31.34
CA THR A 292 5.45 -6.76 -31.72
C THR A 292 6.45 -7.35 -30.71
N ASP A 293 6.98 -6.54 -29.80
CA ASP A 293 7.81 -6.95 -28.66
C ASP A 293 6.99 -7.30 -27.41
N GLY A 294 5.66 -7.17 -27.48
CA GLY A 294 4.74 -7.39 -26.35
C GLY A 294 4.47 -6.14 -25.51
N TYR A 295 5.01 -4.97 -25.86
CA TYR A 295 4.66 -3.72 -25.18
C TYR A 295 3.17 -3.41 -25.33
N ILE A 296 2.48 -3.13 -24.23
CA ILE A 296 1.03 -2.88 -24.24
C ILE A 296 0.78 -1.42 -24.62
N LEU A 297 0.21 -1.20 -25.81
CA LEU A 297 -0.13 0.13 -26.31
C LEU A 297 -1.45 0.63 -25.72
N ALA A 298 -2.48 -0.22 -25.76
CA ALA A 298 -3.82 0.14 -25.34
C ALA A 298 -4.61 -1.06 -24.81
N VAL A 299 -5.57 -0.79 -23.93
CA VAL A 299 -6.55 -1.78 -23.46
C VAL A 299 -7.94 -1.18 -23.61
N PHE A 300 -8.82 -1.90 -24.30
CA PHE A 300 -10.24 -1.54 -24.46
C PHE A 300 -11.13 -2.43 -23.61
N GLY A 301 -12.32 -1.90 -23.30
CA GLY A 301 -13.32 -2.56 -22.47
C GLY A 301 -13.16 -2.24 -20.97
N PRO A 302 -13.49 -3.19 -20.07
CA PRO A 302 -13.80 -4.59 -20.34
C PRO A 302 -15.19 -4.81 -20.97
N PHE A 303 -15.26 -5.74 -21.92
CA PHE A 303 -16.50 -6.20 -22.56
C PHE A 303 -17.08 -7.41 -21.82
N LEU A 304 -18.38 -7.63 -21.97
CA LEU A 304 -19.07 -8.77 -21.36
C LEU A 304 -18.91 -10.02 -22.22
N ALA A 305 -19.23 -11.19 -21.66
CA ALA A 305 -19.09 -12.47 -22.35
C ALA A 305 -20.35 -12.87 -23.15
N ASP A 306 -21.30 -11.95 -23.31
CA ASP A 306 -22.54 -12.21 -24.05
C ASP A 306 -22.28 -12.34 -25.57
N HIS A 307 -23.23 -12.92 -26.30
CA HIS A 307 -23.09 -13.26 -27.72
C HIS A 307 -22.82 -12.03 -28.63
N ASN A 308 -23.17 -10.84 -28.16
CA ASN A 308 -22.94 -9.57 -28.86
C ASN A 308 -21.46 -9.15 -28.83
N ASN A 309 -20.67 -9.68 -27.90
CA ASN A 309 -19.28 -9.32 -27.65
C ASN A 309 -18.32 -10.45 -28.08
N ASN A 310 -18.46 -10.91 -29.33
CA ASN A 310 -17.40 -11.69 -29.97
C ASN A 310 -16.25 -10.77 -30.45
N ASP A 311 -15.07 -11.32 -30.68
CA ASP A 311 -13.85 -10.50 -30.71
C ASP A 311 -13.79 -9.54 -31.92
N ALA A 312 -14.27 -9.93 -33.11
CA ALA A 312 -14.39 -8.96 -34.22
C ALA A 312 -15.57 -8.01 -34.05
N SER A 313 -16.67 -8.40 -33.41
CA SER A 313 -17.72 -7.42 -33.08
C SER A 313 -17.18 -6.33 -32.16
N ILE A 314 -16.31 -6.70 -31.21
CA ILE A 314 -15.64 -5.76 -30.32
C ILE A 314 -14.66 -4.87 -31.12
N ILE A 315 -13.74 -5.45 -31.90
CA ILE A 315 -12.76 -4.67 -32.68
C ILE A 315 -13.47 -3.73 -33.66
N LYS A 316 -14.51 -4.24 -34.34
CA LYS A 316 -15.35 -3.46 -35.24
C LYS A 316 -15.99 -2.29 -34.50
N HIS A 317 -16.55 -2.52 -33.31
CA HIS A 317 -17.10 -1.46 -32.47
C HIS A 317 -16.02 -0.41 -32.13
N CYS A 318 -14.89 -0.82 -31.58
CA CYS A 318 -13.81 0.09 -31.17
C CYS A 318 -13.27 0.94 -32.34
N LEU A 319 -13.15 0.36 -33.53
CA LEU A 319 -12.75 1.09 -34.75
C LEU A 319 -13.81 2.10 -35.18
N PHE A 320 -15.09 1.71 -35.23
CA PHE A 320 -16.17 2.62 -35.66
C PHE A 320 -16.52 3.69 -34.65
N SER A 321 -16.37 3.40 -33.36
CA SER A 321 -16.56 4.39 -32.29
C SER A 321 -15.36 5.32 -32.12
N ASN A 322 -14.28 5.10 -32.89
CA ASN A 322 -13.00 5.79 -32.77
C ASN A 322 -12.50 5.82 -31.30
N GLU A 323 -12.59 4.68 -30.62
CA GLU A 323 -12.16 4.58 -29.23
C GLU A 323 -10.66 4.90 -29.09
N GLN A 324 -10.32 5.76 -28.13
CA GLN A 324 -8.97 6.27 -27.91
C GLN A 324 -8.32 6.87 -29.16
N ASP A 325 -9.12 7.48 -30.04
CA ASP A 325 -8.68 8.14 -31.27
C ASP A 325 -7.87 7.23 -32.22
N MET A 326 -8.20 5.93 -32.22
CA MET A 326 -7.56 4.90 -33.04
C MET A 326 -7.41 5.29 -34.52
N LEU A 327 -8.45 5.88 -35.11
CA LEU A 327 -8.46 6.24 -36.53
C LEU A 327 -7.46 7.36 -36.85
N SER A 328 -7.07 8.15 -35.86
CA SER A 328 -6.03 9.19 -36.02
C SER A 328 -4.62 8.66 -35.74
N TRP A 329 -4.52 7.62 -34.91
CA TRP A 329 -3.24 7.04 -34.52
C TRP A 329 -2.72 6.04 -35.55
N PHE A 330 -3.60 5.19 -36.10
CA PHE A 330 -3.29 4.27 -37.19
C PHE A 330 -3.33 4.99 -38.54
N LYS A 331 -2.44 4.58 -39.45
CA LYS A 331 -2.38 5.05 -40.84
C LYS A 331 -2.80 3.94 -41.79
N ASP A 332 -3.16 4.34 -43.02
CA ASP A 332 -3.36 3.40 -44.11
C ASP A 332 -2.10 2.54 -44.29
N ASN A 333 -2.32 1.25 -44.55
CA ASN A 333 -1.34 0.16 -44.67
C ASN A 333 -0.63 -0.27 -43.38
N ASP A 334 -1.00 0.27 -42.21
CA ASP A 334 -0.60 -0.34 -40.95
C ASP A 334 -1.15 -1.77 -40.84
N VAL A 335 -0.41 -2.62 -40.13
CA VAL A 335 -0.65 -4.06 -40.07
C VAL A 335 -1.24 -4.43 -38.72
N MET A 336 -2.45 -4.99 -38.74
CA MET A 336 -3.12 -5.48 -37.54
C MET A 336 -3.20 -7.02 -37.57
N ILE A 337 -2.54 -7.65 -36.61
CA ILE A 337 -2.62 -9.09 -36.36
C ILE A 337 -3.76 -9.32 -35.36
N ILE A 338 -4.78 -10.07 -35.77
CA ILE A 338 -5.99 -10.33 -34.96
C ILE A 338 -6.21 -11.84 -34.85
N ASP A 339 -6.58 -12.33 -33.66
CA ASP A 339 -6.94 -13.74 -33.47
C ASP A 339 -8.28 -14.09 -34.13
N ARG A 340 -8.21 -14.53 -35.39
CA ARG A 340 -9.18 -15.39 -36.10
C ARG A 340 -8.45 -16.13 -37.23
N GLY A 341 -7.77 -17.24 -36.94
CA GLY A 341 -7.28 -18.14 -38.00
C GLY A 341 -6.39 -17.48 -39.08
N VAL A 342 -5.56 -16.49 -38.69
CA VAL A 342 -4.61 -15.78 -39.56
C VAL A 342 -5.30 -15.01 -40.71
N CYS A 343 -6.01 -13.92 -40.38
CA CYS A 343 -6.35 -12.90 -41.38
C CYS A 343 -5.53 -11.63 -41.15
N PHE A 344 -4.71 -11.27 -42.14
CA PHE A 344 -4.01 -10.00 -42.23
C PHE A 344 -5.01 -8.90 -42.60
N ALA A 345 -5.15 -7.88 -41.76
CA ALA A 345 -5.88 -6.68 -42.12
C ALA A 345 -4.88 -5.53 -42.33
N GLN A 346 -4.81 -5.02 -43.56
CA GLN A 346 -4.21 -3.72 -43.87
C GLN A 346 -5.33 -2.69 -43.93
N LEU A 347 -5.16 -1.55 -43.25
CA LEU A 347 -6.07 -0.42 -43.40
C LEU A 347 -5.96 0.14 -44.83
N GLY A 348 -7.04 0.13 -45.60
CA GLY A 348 -7.09 0.71 -46.95
C GLY A 348 -7.52 -0.27 -48.04
N GLU A 349 -7.21 -1.56 -47.89
CA GLU A 349 -7.90 -2.61 -48.63
C GLU A 349 -9.11 -3.06 -47.81
N LYS A 350 -10.24 -3.33 -48.47
CA LYS A 350 -11.50 -3.74 -47.83
C LYS A 350 -11.20 -4.69 -46.66
N LEU A 351 -11.69 -4.37 -45.47
CA LEU A 351 -11.86 -5.36 -44.39
C LEU A 351 -12.76 -6.48 -44.95
N ILE A 352 -12.15 -7.48 -45.59
CA ILE A 352 -12.83 -8.72 -45.97
C ILE A 352 -12.89 -9.54 -44.69
N LEU A 353 -13.86 -9.19 -43.85
CA LEU A 353 -14.33 -10.05 -42.78
C LEU A 353 -15.14 -11.17 -43.45
N SER A 354 -14.51 -12.30 -43.73
CA SER A 354 -15.21 -13.56 -44.02
C SER A 354 -15.82 -14.13 -42.74
#